data_AF-A0A517DSI5-F1
#
_entry.id   AF-A0A517DSI5-F1
#
_cell.length_a   1.000
_cell.length_b   1.000
_cell.length_c   1.000
_cell.angle_alpha   90.00
_cell.angle_beta   90.00
_cell.angle_gamma   90.00
#
_symmetry.space_group_name_H-M   'P 1'
#
loop_
_entity.id
_entity.type
_entity.pdbx_description
1 polymer ?
#
loop_
_entity_poly.entity_id
_entity_poly.type
_entity_poly.pdbx_seq_one_letter_code
_entity_poly.pdbx_strand_id
1 'polypeptide(L)'
;MFQNIRKRMGNQKGFTLVELLVVISILGILAAIAVPKFADSTTAANTAKAAADLRILDSAIAMYQAQNGTDPTAIDGDAGSTTLVGDGLLAASPAPPTGRAFVNGTAANITATAYVLTGTGAAMRATLDGNNSEDFNR
;
A
#
# COMPACT_ATOMS: atom_id res chain seq x y z
N MET A 1 -33.44 -52.53 30.02
CA MET A 1 -32.63 -52.54 28.78
C MET A 1 -31.84 -51.23 28.66
N PHE A 2 -30.86 -50.96 29.55
CA PHE A 2 -30.01 -49.74 29.47
C PHE A 2 -28.68 -49.93 30.24
N GLN A 3 -27.75 -50.76 29.72
CA GLN A 3 -26.52 -51.10 30.47
C GLN A 3 -25.20 -50.89 29.73
N ASN A 4 -25.14 -50.13 28.62
CA ASN A 4 -23.92 -50.08 27.78
C ASN A 4 -23.37 -48.68 27.41
N ILE A 5 -23.36 -47.69 28.33
CA ILE A 5 -22.68 -46.38 28.09
C ILE A 5 -21.33 -46.24 28.83
N ARG A 6 -20.87 -47.26 29.58
CA ARG A 6 -19.72 -47.10 30.50
C ARG A 6 -18.32 -47.47 29.98
N LYS A 7 -18.09 -47.63 28.67
CA LYS A 7 -16.80 -48.18 28.20
C LYS A 7 -16.17 -47.50 26.97
N ARG A 8 -15.95 -46.18 27.03
CA ARG A 8 -14.99 -45.47 26.16
C ARG A 8 -14.23 -44.33 26.86
N MET A 9 -13.71 -44.58 28.07
CA MET A 9 -12.75 -43.68 28.75
C MET A 9 -11.29 -44.19 28.59
N GLY A 10 -10.96 -44.70 27.40
CA GLY A 10 -9.60 -45.15 27.09
C GLY A 10 -8.74 -43.98 26.60
N ASN A 11 -7.67 -43.68 27.33
CA ASN A 11 -6.48 -42.95 26.86
C ASN A 11 -6.70 -41.59 26.15
N GLN A 12 -7.49 -40.69 26.73
CA GLN A 12 -7.35 -39.27 26.35
C GLN A 12 -6.06 -38.72 26.96
N LYS A 13 -4.96 -38.80 26.20
CA LYS A 13 -3.71 -38.10 26.52
C LYS A 13 -3.98 -36.60 26.31
N GLY A 14 -4.17 -35.86 27.40
CA GLY A 14 -4.26 -34.40 27.37
C GLY A 14 -2.90 -33.77 27.09
N PHE A 15 -2.91 -32.56 26.53
CA PHE A 15 -1.72 -31.72 26.43
C PHE A 15 -1.23 -31.35 27.83
N THR A 16 0.08 -31.45 28.05
CA THR A 16 0.70 -30.95 29.27
C THR A 16 0.84 -29.42 29.21
N LEU A 17 0.79 -28.77 30.37
CA LEU A 17 1.04 -27.32 30.46
C LEU A 17 2.45 -26.96 29.96
N VAL A 18 3.42 -27.86 30.14
CA VAL A 18 4.81 -27.67 29.68
C VAL A 18 4.90 -27.71 28.15
N GLU A 19 4.19 -28.63 27.49
CA GLU A 19 4.15 -28.67 26.02
C GLU A 19 3.58 -27.39 25.45
N LEU A 20 2.48 -26.88 26.02
CA LEU A 20 1.88 -25.64 25.56
C LEU A 20 2.79 -24.43 25.83
N LEU A 21 3.49 -24.41 26.97
CA LEU A 21 4.45 -23.37 27.34
C LEU A 21 5.62 -23.29 26.35
N VAL A 22 6.20 -24.43 25.96
CA VAL A 22 7.31 -24.47 24.99
C VAL A 22 6.84 -24.03 23.59
N VAL A 23 5.62 -24.35 23.19
CA VAL A 23 5.09 -23.93 21.89
C VAL A 23 4.89 -22.41 21.83
N ILE A 24 4.25 -21.82 22.83
CA ILE A 24 4.01 -20.37 22.84
C ILE A 24 5.31 -19.57 23.00
N SER A 25 6.32 -20.12 23.68
CA SER A 25 7.62 -19.45 23.82
C SER A 25 8.37 -19.39 22.48
N ILE A 26 8.39 -20.49 21.71
CA ILE A 26 8.97 -20.50 20.36
C ILE A 26 8.19 -19.57 19.43
N LEU A 27 6.85 -19.60 19.45
CA LEU A 27 6.03 -18.66 18.67
C LEU A 27 6.29 -17.20 19.07
N GLY A 28 6.50 -16.92 20.35
CA GLY A 28 6.84 -15.59 20.86
C GLY A 28 8.17 -15.07 20.30
N ILE A 29 9.21 -15.91 20.28
CA ILE A 29 10.52 -15.55 19.71
C ILE A 29 10.41 -15.27 18.21
N LEU A 30 9.71 -16.14 17.47
CA LEU A 30 9.52 -15.94 16.02
C LEU A 30 8.72 -14.66 15.73
N ALA A 31 7.66 -14.41 16.50
CA ALA A 31 6.84 -13.20 16.33
C ALA A 31 7.64 -11.92 16.61
N ALA A 32 8.50 -11.92 17.64
CA ALA A 32 9.32 -10.76 17.99
C ALA A 32 10.27 -10.33 16.86
N ILE A 33 10.78 -11.27 16.05
CA ILE A 33 11.66 -10.98 14.91
C ILE A 33 10.82 -10.67 13.65
N ALA A 34 9.74 -11.41 13.43
CA ALA A 34 8.95 -11.33 12.19
C ALA A 34 8.13 -10.03 12.10
N VAL A 35 7.51 -9.59 13.19
CA VAL A 35 6.62 -8.40 13.20
C VAL A 35 7.32 -7.11 12.76
N PRO A 36 8.47 -6.69 13.34
CA PRO A 36 9.12 -5.46 12.92
C PRO A 36 9.60 -5.53 11.46
N LYS A 37 10.12 -6.69 11.02
CA LYS A 37 10.54 -6.90 9.64
C LYS A 37 9.37 -6.78 8.65
N PHE A 38 8.21 -7.31 9.00
CA PHE A 38 7.02 -7.23 8.16
C PHE A 38 6.51 -5.78 8.04
N ALA A 39 6.48 -5.02 9.15
CA ALA A 39 6.08 -3.61 9.14
C ALA A 39 6.99 -2.76 8.23
N ASP A 40 8.30 -2.97 8.30
CA ASP A 40 9.28 -2.31 7.44
C ASP A 40 9.12 -2.68 5.96
N SER A 41 8.86 -3.96 5.67
CA SER A 41 8.65 -4.44 4.30
C SER A 41 7.39 -3.82 3.69
N THR A 42 6.30 -3.73 4.44
CA THR A 42 5.07 -3.06 4.00
C THR A 42 5.30 -1.58 3.73
N THR A 43 6.07 -0.90 4.60
CA THR A 43 6.44 0.51 4.42
C THR A 43 7.26 0.71 3.15
N ALA A 44 8.23 -0.17 2.88
CA ALA A 44 9.03 -0.12 1.65
C ALA A 44 8.19 -0.40 0.39
N ALA A 45 7.26 -1.36 0.44
CA ALA A 45 6.34 -1.66 -0.66
C ALA A 45 5.43 -0.46 -0.98
N ASN A 46 4.89 0.19 0.04
CA ASN A 46 4.10 1.42 -0.11
C ASN A 46 4.93 2.56 -0.73
N THR A 47 6.19 2.70 -0.32
CA THR A 47 7.12 3.70 -0.89
C THR A 47 7.32 3.47 -2.38
N ALA A 48 7.64 2.22 -2.77
CA ALA A 48 7.86 1.86 -4.16
C ALA A 48 6.60 2.05 -5.01
N LYS A 49 5.42 1.71 -4.46
CA LYS A 49 4.13 1.96 -5.12
C LYS A 49 3.90 3.46 -5.34
N ALA A 50 4.02 4.28 -4.29
CA ALA A 50 3.82 5.73 -4.40
C ALA A 50 4.75 6.37 -5.44
N ALA A 51 6.04 6.02 -5.41
CA ALA A 51 7.02 6.51 -6.38
C ALA A 51 6.68 6.08 -7.82
N ALA A 52 6.25 4.82 -8.02
CA ALA A 52 5.89 4.30 -9.34
C ALA A 52 4.62 4.99 -9.89
N ASP A 53 3.58 5.10 -9.07
CA ASP A 53 2.32 5.73 -9.44
C ASP A 53 2.54 7.20 -9.84
N LEU A 54 3.34 7.95 -9.06
CA LEU A 54 3.70 9.34 -9.38
C LEU A 54 4.46 9.46 -10.71
N ARG A 55 5.40 8.55 -11.00
CA ARG A 55 6.14 8.57 -12.29
C ARG A 55 5.22 8.28 -13.48
N ILE A 56 4.26 7.38 -13.31
CA ILE A 56 3.25 7.09 -14.35
C ILE A 56 2.40 8.33 -14.59
N LEU A 57 1.96 9.00 -13.52
CA LEU A 57 1.18 10.24 -13.62
C LEU A 57 1.97 11.37 -14.29
N ASP A 58 3.23 11.57 -13.89
CA ASP A 58 4.10 12.59 -14.50
C ASP A 58 4.33 12.33 -16.00
N SER A 59 4.50 11.07 -16.39
CA SER A 59 4.58 10.69 -17.81
C SER A 59 3.27 10.99 -18.54
N ALA A 60 2.11 10.72 -17.93
CA ALA A 60 0.82 11.01 -18.54
C ALA A 60 0.58 12.52 -18.67
N ILE A 61 1.00 13.33 -17.70
CA ILE A 61 0.97 14.80 -17.78
C ILE A 61 1.82 15.29 -18.96
N ALA A 62 3.05 14.80 -19.10
CA ALA A 62 3.93 15.19 -20.19
C ALA A 62 3.34 14.81 -21.56
N MET A 63 2.73 13.61 -21.67
CA MET A 63 2.03 13.19 -22.88
C MET A 63 0.83 14.08 -23.18
N TYR A 64 0.03 14.44 -22.17
CA TYR A 64 -1.12 15.32 -22.32
C TYR A 64 -0.70 16.69 -22.88
N GLN A 65 0.31 17.31 -22.28
CA GLN A 65 0.83 18.60 -22.72
C GLN A 65 1.39 18.54 -24.14
N ALA A 66 2.05 17.43 -24.51
CA ALA A 66 2.57 17.24 -25.87
C ALA A 66 1.46 17.12 -26.92
N GLN A 67 0.30 16.55 -26.56
CA GLN A 67 -0.83 16.36 -27.47
C GLN A 67 -1.73 17.60 -27.56
N ASN A 68 -2.02 18.23 -26.43
CA ASN A 68 -3.04 19.28 -26.33
C ASN A 68 -2.44 20.70 -26.24
N GLY A 69 -1.15 20.85 -25.93
CA GLY A 69 -0.49 22.14 -25.75
C GLY A 69 -0.93 22.90 -24.49
N THR A 70 -1.77 22.29 -23.65
CA THR A 70 -2.27 22.84 -22.38
C THR A 70 -2.08 21.83 -21.25
N ASP A 71 -2.19 22.30 -20.02
CA ASP A 71 -2.13 21.45 -18.84
C ASP A 71 -3.44 20.68 -18.62
N PRO A 72 -3.38 19.43 -18.10
CA PRO A 72 -4.57 18.74 -17.65
C PRO A 72 -5.13 19.41 -16.38
N THR A 73 -6.46 19.48 -16.25
CA THR A 73 -7.13 20.12 -15.11
C THR A 73 -7.31 19.17 -13.93
N ALA A 74 -7.35 17.86 -14.18
CA ALA A 74 -7.45 16.82 -13.15
C ALA A 74 -6.88 15.49 -13.66
N ILE A 75 -6.63 14.55 -12.73
CA ILE A 75 -6.23 13.19 -13.07
C ILE A 75 -7.42 12.41 -13.62
N ASP A 76 -8.54 12.46 -12.92
CA ASP A 76 -9.76 11.71 -13.25
C ASP A 76 -10.85 12.65 -13.79
N GLY A 77 -11.74 12.11 -14.64
CA GLY A 77 -12.88 12.82 -15.21
C GLY A 77 -13.51 12.05 -16.37
N ASP A 78 -14.69 12.50 -16.80
CA ASP A 78 -15.43 11.87 -17.90
C ASP A 78 -14.69 11.95 -19.24
N ALA A 79 -15.06 11.05 -20.17
CA ALA A 79 -14.51 11.03 -21.52
C ALA A 79 -14.69 12.37 -22.24
N GLY A 80 -13.60 12.90 -22.81
CA GLY A 80 -13.58 14.22 -23.46
C GLY A 80 -13.39 15.41 -22.50
N SER A 81 -13.14 15.15 -21.21
CA SER A 81 -12.66 16.16 -20.26
C SER A 81 -11.17 16.42 -20.43
N THR A 82 -10.68 17.57 -19.95
CA THR A 82 -9.26 17.98 -19.96
C THR A 82 -8.46 17.22 -18.88
N THR A 83 -8.63 15.90 -18.80
CA THR A 83 -8.13 15.05 -17.70
C THR A 83 -7.35 13.86 -18.24
N LEU A 84 -6.45 13.31 -17.41
CA LEU A 84 -5.58 12.21 -17.84
C LEU A 84 -6.36 10.92 -18.15
N VAL A 85 -7.42 10.62 -17.39
CA VAL A 85 -8.31 9.47 -17.65
C VAL A 85 -9.28 9.78 -18.80
N GLY A 86 -9.89 10.97 -18.80
CA GLY A 86 -10.90 11.36 -19.79
C GLY A 86 -10.37 11.46 -21.22
N ASP A 87 -9.08 11.78 -21.37
CA ASP A 87 -8.36 11.82 -22.66
C ASP A 87 -7.71 10.47 -23.03
N GLY A 88 -7.94 9.42 -22.22
CA GLY A 88 -7.49 8.05 -22.50
C GLY A 88 -6.00 7.79 -22.28
N LEU A 89 -5.27 8.69 -21.61
CA LEU A 89 -3.86 8.49 -21.27
C LEU A 89 -3.68 7.54 -20.08
N LEU A 90 -4.69 7.46 -19.21
CA LEU A 90 -4.77 6.53 -18.09
C LEU A 90 -6.07 5.73 -18.18
N ALA A 91 -6.00 4.44 -17.84
CA ALA A 91 -7.21 3.60 -17.76
C ALA A 91 -8.08 3.93 -16.53
N ALA A 92 -7.46 4.37 -15.44
CA ALA A 92 -8.10 4.82 -14.22
C ALA A 92 -7.11 5.63 -13.37
N SER A 93 -7.62 6.45 -12.46
CA SER A 93 -6.79 7.13 -11.46
C SER A 93 -6.20 6.10 -10.48
N PRO A 94 -4.86 6.05 -10.29
CA PRO A 94 -4.24 5.12 -9.35
C PRO A 94 -4.65 5.47 -7.91
N ALA A 95 -4.96 4.44 -7.12
CA ALA A 95 -5.27 4.60 -5.70
C ALA A 95 -3.98 4.64 -4.86
N PRO A 96 -3.73 5.69 -4.07
CA PRO A 96 -2.55 5.76 -3.21
C PRO A 96 -2.41 4.55 -2.26
N PRO A 97 -1.19 4.16 -1.89
CA PRO A 97 -0.98 3.19 -0.81
C PRO A 97 -1.52 3.73 0.53
N THR A 98 -1.97 2.82 1.39
CA THR A 98 -2.44 3.16 2.74
C THR A 98 -1.42 2.75 3.81
N GLY A 99 -1.40 3.48 4.91
CA GLY A 99 -0.47 3.25 6.01
C GLY A 99 0.83 4.04 5.84
N ARG A 100 1.96 3.44 6.21
CA ARG A 100 3.25 4.14 6.23
C ARG A 100 4.00 3.99 4.91
N ALA A 101 4.76 5.02 4.54
CA ALA A 101 5.77 4.99 3.49
C ALA A 101 7.00 5.79 3.94
N PHE A 102 8.16 5.53 3.34
CA PHE A 102 9.34 6.35 3.53
C PHE A 102 9.24 7.57 2.61
N VAL A 103 9.35 8.75 3.21
CA VAL A 103 9.40 10.05 2.54
C VAL A 103 10.68 10.72 3.01
N ASN A 104 11.59 11.00 2.08
CA ASN A 104 12.92 11.54 2.35
C ASN A 104 13.66 10.74 3.44
N GLY A 105 13.68 9.42 3.28
CA GLY A 105 14.29 8.46 4.21
C GLY A 105 13.56 8.30 5.56
N THR A 106 12.44 9.00 5.79
CA THR A 106 11.70 8.98 7.05
C THR A 106 10.33 8.33 6.89
N ALA A 107 10.00 7.35 7.73
CA ALA A 107 8.70 6.66 7.64
C ALA A 107 7.55 7.52 8.18
N ALA A 108 6.73 8.06 7.28
CA ALA A 108 5.55 8.88 7.54
C ALA A 108 4.24 8.15 7.19
N ASN A 109 3.11 8.61 7.73
CA ASN A 109 1.79 8.09 7.33
C ASN A 109 1.33 8.80 6.06
N ILE A 110 0.85 8.02 5.09
CA ILE A 110 0.11 8.54 3.94
C ILE A 110 -1.29 8.92 4.42
N THR A 111 -1.69 10.16 4.17
CA THR A 111 -2.99 10.70 4.57
C THR A 111 -3.92 10.97 3.39
N ALA A 112 -3.36 11.24 2.21
CA ALA A 112 -4.13 11.50 1.02
C ALA A 112 -4.81 10.22 0.49
N THR A 113 -6.06 10.40 0.04
CA THR A 113 -6.85 9.34 -0.62
C THR A 113 -6.76 9.42 -2.15
N ALA A 114 -6.13 10.46 -2.69
CA ALA A 114 -5.93 10.66 -4.12
C ALA A 114 -4.60 11.39 -4.38
N TYR A 115 -4.05 11.20 -5.57
CA TYR A 115 -2.96 12.02 -6.09
C TYR A 115 -3.51 13.38 -6.54
N VAL A 116 -2.66 14.42 -6.47
CA VAL A 116 -3.05 15.79 -6.83
C VAL A 116 -2.06 16.37 -7.83
N LEU A 117 -2.59 17.06 -8.84
CA LEU A 117 -1.80 17.83 -9.79
C LEU A 117 -1.38 19.17 -9.18
N THR A 118 -0.11 19.50 -9.31
CA THR A 118 0.45 20.75 -8.79
C THR A 118 1.41 21.37 -9.81
N GLY A 119 1.56 22.69 -9.75
CA GLY A 119 2.35 23.45 -10.72
C GLY A 119 1.60 23.74 -12.02
N THR A 120 2.32 24.27 -13.00
CA THR A 120 1.81 24.62 -14.34
C THR A 120 2.91 24.44 -15.39
N GLY A 121 2.52 24.23 -16.64
CA GLY A 121 3.40 24.02 -17.78
C GLY A 121 4.46 22.95 -17.51
N ALA A 122 5.72 23.24 -17.83
CA ALA A 122 6.84 22.32 -17.65
C ALA A 122 7.12 21.94 -16.17
N ALA A 123 6.58 22.69 -15.20
CA ALA A 123 6.72 22.38 -13.78
C ALA A 123 5.59 21.50 -13.24
N MET A 124 4.53 21.30 -14.03
CA MET A 124 3.35 20.53 -13.65
C MET A 124 3.73 19.07 -13.34
N ARG A 125 3.25 18.56 -12.21
CA ARG A 125 3.56 17.23 -11.71
C ARG A 125 2.46 16.69 -10.81
N ALA A 126 2.43 15.38 -10.65
CA ALA A 126 1.62 14.73 -9.63
C ALA A 126 2.34 14.75 -8.27
N THR A 127 1.56 14.85 -7.20
CA THR A 127 2.04 14.79 -5.83
C THR A 127 1.15 13.91 -4.97
N LEU A 128 1.73 13.34 -3.93
CA LEU A 128 1.04 12.61 -2.87
C LEU A 128 1.42 13.21 -1.52
N ASP A 129 0.44 13.70 -0.76
CA ASP A 129 0.68 14.47 0.48
C ASP A 129 1.70 15.62 0.29
N GLY A 130 1.70 16.24 -0.90
CA GLY A 130 2.64 17.32 -1.26
C GLY A 130 4.05 16.87 -1.68
N ASN A 131 4.33 15.56 -1.70
CA ASN A 131 5.63 15.00 -2.09
C ASN A 131 5.60 14.50 -3.53
N ASN A 132 6.72 14.62 -4.24
CA ASN A 132 6.90 14.12 -5.60
C ASN A 132 7.52 12.71 -5.62
N SER A 133 7.70 12.11 -6.79
CA SER A 133 8.19 10.73 -6.91
C SER A 133 9.60 10.49 -6.36
N GLU A 134 10.45 11.53 -6.32
CA GLU A 134 11.83 11.45 -5.85
C GLU A 134 11.91 11.47 -4.32
N ASP A 135 10.96 12.13 -3.67
CA ASP A 135 10.83 12.17 -2.22
C ASP A 135 10.49 10.79 -1.64
N PHE A 136 9.85 9.90 -2.41
CA PHE A 136 9.52 8.54 -1.97
C PHE A 136 10.72 7.60 -2.09
N ASN A 137 11.63 7.70 -1.13
CA ASN A 137 12.85 6.90 -1.02
C ASN A 137 13.11 6.44 0.42
N ARG A 138 13.89 5.36 0.58
CA ARG A 138 14.31 4.80 1.88
C ARG A 138 15.68 5.32 2.28
#